data_AF-A0A6J4JQ36-F1
#
_entry.id   AF-A0A6J4JQ36-F1
#
_cell.length_a   1.000
_cell.length_b   1.000
_cell.length_c   1.000
_cell.angle_alpha   90.00
_cell.angle_beta   90.00
_cell.angle_gamma   90.00
#
_symmetry.space_group_name_H-M   'P 1'
#
loop_
_entity.id
_entity.type
_entity.pdbx_description
1 polymer ?
#
loop_
_entity_poly.entity_id
_entity_poly.type
_entity_poly.pdbx_seq_one_letter_code
_entity_poly.pdbx_strand_id
1 'polypeptide(L)'
;QIPWGPGFMAPIAERVRREADLPVAIAWGMGTPKLADDAVRNGQGDIVKIGRALLANPHWPYVAAAALGVERPSWATLPPPYAYWLERCQPETGVAPV
;
A
#
# COMPACT_ATOMS: atom_id res chain seq x y z
N GLN A 1 -26.12 -7.27 -9.32
CA GLN A 1 -25.64 -6.82 -7.99
C GLN A 1 -24.18 -6.42 -8.14
N ILE A 2 -23.78 -5.26 -7.60
CA ILE A 2 -22.38 -4.80 -7.67
C ILE A 2 -21.61 -5.43 -6.48
N PRO A 3 -20.46 -6.09 -6.70
CA PRO A 3 -19.72 -6.78 -5.65
C PRO A 3 -18.88 -5.79 -4.83
N TRP A 4 -19.53 -5.02 -3.97
CA TRP A 4 -18.84 -4.08 -3.08
C TRP A 4 -17.87 -4.82 -2.15
N GLY A 5 -16.59 -4.47 -2.23
CA GLY A 5 -15.55 -5.04 -1.38
C GLY A 5 -14.17 -4.40 -1.60
N PRO A 6 -13.18 -4.72 -0.74
CA PRO A 6 -11.80 -4.27 -0.95
C PRO A 6 -11.27 -4.75 -2.31
N GLY A 7 -10.66 -3.85 -3.09
CA GLY A 7 -10.02 -4.21 -4.35
C GLY A 7 -10.95 -4.69 -5.46
N PHE A 8 -12.27 -4.47 -5.36
CA PHE A 8 -13.23 -4.97 -6.35
C PHE A 8 -12.99 -4.44 -7.78
N MET A 9 -12.29 -3.30 -7.90
CA MET A 9 -11.91 -2.69 -9.19
C MET A 9 -10.71 -3.39 -9.86
N ALA A 10 -9.97 -4.23 -9.15
CA ALA A 10 -8.73 -4.83 -9.67
C ALA A 10 -8.95 -5.71 -10.91
N PRO A 11 -9.96 -6.60 -10.98
CA PRO A 11 -10.22 -7.38 -12.21
C PRO A 11 -10.64 -6.52 -13.40
N ILE A 12 -11.29 -5.39 -13.14
CA ILE A 12 -11.70 -4.45 -14.20
C ILE A 12 -10.48 -3.71 -14.74
N ALA A 13 -9.61 -3.24 -13.86
CA ALA A 13 -8.37 -2.57 -14.26
C ALA A 13 -7.42 -3.51 -15.01
N GLU A 14 -7.28 -4.76 -14.55
CA GLU A 14 -6.49 -5.79 -15.22
C GLU A 14 -6.97 -5.99 -16.66
N ARG A 15 -8.30 -6.09 -16.85
CA ARG A 15 -8.90 -6.24 -18.17
C ARG A 15 -8.59 -5.03 -19.06
N VAL A 16 -8.76 -3.81 -18.55
CA VAL A 16 -8.45 -2.59 -19.31
C VAL A 16 -6.97 -2.56 -19.70
N ARG A 17 -6.07 -2.87 -18.75
CA ARG A 17 -4.63 -2.93 -19.00
C ARG A 17 -4.29 -3.91 -20.13
N ARG A 18 -4.83 -5.13 -20.07
CA ARG A 18 -4.58 -6.19 -21.04
C ARG A 18 -5.19 -5.90 -22.42
N GLU A 19 -6.40 -5.34 -22.46
CA GLU A 19 -7.12 -5.12 -23.73
C GLU A 19 -6.69 -3.83 -24.44
N ALA A 20 -6.29 -2.81 -23.69
CA ALA A 20 -5.87 -1.53 -24.26
C ALA A 20 -4.34 -1.38 -24.38
N ASP A 21 -3.57 -2.28 -23.80
CA ASP A 21 -2.09 -2.22 -23.73
C ASP A 21 -1.57 -0.88 -23.17
N LEU A 22 -2.24 -0.38 -22.14
CA LEU A 22 -1.91 0.88 -21.48
C LEU A 22 -1.72 0.69 -19.97
N PRO A 23 -0.76 1.39 -19.34
CA PRO A 23 -0.61 1.37 -17.89
C PRO A 23 -1.87 1.90 -17.19
N VAL A 24 -2.28 1.23 -16.12
CA VAL A 24 -3.48 1.58 -15.35
C VAL A 24 -3.17 1.81 -13.88
N ALA A 25 -3.99 2.66 -13.25
CA ALA A 25 -3.95 2.88 -11.81
C ALA A 25 -5.26 2.43 -11.15
N ILE A 26 -5.15 1.68 -10.05
CA ILE A 26 -6.30 1.15 -9.30
C ILE A 26 -6.49 1.98 -8.03
N ALA A 27 -7.74 2.28 -7.69
CA ALA A 27 -8.12 2.89 -6.43
C ALA A 27 -9.23 2.07 -5.75
N TRP A 28 -9.81 2.65 -4.69
CA TRP A 28 -10.98 2.16 -3.97
C TRP A 28 -10.76 0.87 -3.15
N GLY A 29 -10.62 1.05 -1.83
CA GLY A 29 -10.45 -0.08 -0.91
C GLY A 29 -9.04 -0.68 -0.89
N MET A 30 -8.08 -0.02 -1.55
CA MET A 30 -6.68 -0.45 -1.62
C MET A 30 -5.83 -0.03 -0.40
N GLY A 31 -6.46 0.33 0.72
CA GLY A 31 -5.76 0.84 1.91
C GLY A 31 -5.04 -0.23 2.74
N THR A 32 -5.26 -1.51 2.44
CA THR A 32 -4.56 -2.62 3.10
C THR A 32 -3.25 -2.88 2.37
N PRO A 33 -2.07 -2.84 3.04
CA PRO A 33 -0.77 -3.00 2.39
C PRO A 33 -0.65 -4.25 1.52
N LYS A 34 -1.05 -5.42 2.04
CA LYS A 34 -1.00 -6.69 1.31
C LYS A 34 -1.86 -6.67 0.05
N LEU A 35 -3.07 -6.13 0.13
CA LEU A 35 -3.97 -6.04 -1.03
C LEU A 35 -3.39 -5.11 -2.13
N ALA A 36 -2.75 -4.02 -1.72
CA ALA A 36 -2.09 -3.11 -2.66
C ALA A 36 -0.88 -3.78 -3.35
N ASP A 37 -0.04 -4.47 -2.58
CA ASP A 37 1.12 -5.21 -3.10
C ASP A 37 0.69 -6.34 -4.05
N ASP A 38 -0.30 -7.14 -3.66
CA ASP A 38 -0.85 -8.22 -4.48
C ASP A 38 -1.38 -7.70 -5.83
N ALA A 39 -2.08 -6.56 -5.85
CA ALA A 39 -2.62 -6.00 -7.08
C ALA A 39 -1.54 -5.59 -8.09
N VAL A 40 -0.40 -5.09 -7.61
CA VAL A 40 0.74 -4.75 -8.47
C VAL A 40 1.46 -6.02 -8.93
N ARG A 41 1.79 -6.93 -8.00
CA ARG A 41 2.53 -8.17 -8.30
C ARG A 41 1.78 -9.09 -9.25
N ASN A 42 0.44 -9.12 -9.15
CA ASN A 42 -0.41 -9.92 -10.02
C ASN A 42 -0.71 -9.22 -11.37
N GLY A 43 -0.14 -8.04 -11.63
CA GLY A 43 -0.32 -7.32 -12.89
C GLY A 43 -1.73 -6.75 -13.09
N GLN A 44 -2.51 -6.62 -12.02
CA GLN A 44 -3.87 -6.08 -12.09
C GLN A 44 -3.85 -4.57 -12.33
N GLY A 45 -2.81 -3.88 -11.87
CA GLY A 45 -2.51 -2.51 -12.23
C GLY A 45 -1.07 -2.14 -11.96
N ASP A 46 -0.58 -1.11 -12.63
CA ASP A 46 0.82 -0.67 -12.55
C ASP A 46 1.04 0.26 -11.34
N ILE A 47 0.00 0.98 -10.92
CA ILE A 47 0.02 1.88 -9.76
C ILE A 47 -1.22 1.65 -8.89
N VAL A 48 -1.05 1.67 -7.57
CA VAL A 48 -2.15 1.68 -6.62
C VAL A 48 -2.29 3.07 -5.99
N LYS A 49 -3.48 3.66 -6.13
CA LYS A 49 -3.86 4.94 -5.54
C LYS A 49 -4.47 4.71 -4.17
N ILE A 50 -3.82 5.28 -3.16
CA ILE A 50 -4.26 5.23 -1.76
C ILE A 50 -5.00 6.53 -1.44
N GLY A 51 -6.22 6.43 -0.92
CA GLY A 51 -7.05 7.58 -0.58
C GLY A 51 -7.24 7.72 0.93
N ARG A 52 -8.36 7.17 1.44
CA ARG A 52 -8.75 7.26 2.85
C ARG A 52 -7.66 6.85 3.85
N ALA A 53 -6.84 5.86 3.51
CA ALA A 53 -5.76 5.42 4.41
C ALA A 53 -4.66 6.48 4.57
N LEU A 54 -4.33 7.23 3.50
CA LEU A 54 -3.40 8.37 3.59
C LEU A 54 -4.00 9.55 4.35
N LEU A 55 -5.32 9.76 4.26
CA LEU A 55 -6.01 10.79 5.05
C LEU A 55 -6.03 10.45 6.55
N ALA A 56 -6.20 9.16 6.88
CA ALA A 56 -6.19 8.69 8.26
C ALA A 56 -4.79 8.68 8.87
N ASN A 57 -3.79 8.24 8.10
CA ASN A 57 -2.39 8.22 8.50
C ASN A 57 -1.51 8.69 7.31
N PRO A 58 -0.98 9.93 7.35
CA PRO A 58 -0.10 10.44 6.30
C PRO A 58 1.18 9.62 6.10
N HIS A 59 1.62 8.91 7.14
CA HIS A 59 2.75 7.97 7.11
C HIS A 59 2.33 6.54 6.75
N TRP A 60 1.16 6.34 6.15
CA TRP A 60 0.74 5.02 5.65
C TRP A 60 1.80 4.30 4.80
N PRO A 61 2.62 4.95 3.95
CA PRO A 61 3.68 4.26 3.23
C PRO A 61 4.70 3.56 4.15
N TYR A 62 5.01 4.16 5.30
CA TYR A 62 5.86 3.51 6.32
C TYR A 62 5.16 2.29 6.93
N VAL A 63 3.88 2.42 7.28
CA VAL A 63 3.06 1.29 7.80
C VAL A 63 3.00 0.16 6.77
N ALA A 64 2.84 0.48 5.49
CA ALA A 64 2.82 -0.48 4.40
C ALA A 64 4.19 -1.16 4.23
N ALA A 65 5.29 -0.39 4.22
CA ALA A 65 6.64 -0.94 4.13
C ALA A 65 6.95 -1.89 5.29
N ALA A 66 6.58 -1.53 6.51
CA ALA A 66 6.74 -2.39 7.68
C ALA A 66 5.89 -3.68 7.58
N ALA A 67 4.62 -3.57 7.18
CA ALA A 67 3.72 -4.72 7.01
C ALA A 67 4.13 -5.67 5.88
N LEU A 68 4.79 -5.15 4.83
CA LEU A 68 5.28 -5.92 3.70
C LEU A 68 6.71 -6.46 3.91
N GLY A 69 7.32 -6.20 5.06
CA GLY A 69 8.66 -6.70 5.39
C GLY A 69 9.78 -6.05 4.58
N VAL A 70 9.60 -4.80 4.14
CA VAL A 70 10.67 -4.03 3.49
C VAL A 70 11.82 -3.82 4.48
N GLU A 71 13.04 -4.07 4.04
CA GLU A 71 14.23 -3.85 4.87
C GLU A 71 14.35 -2.37 5.27
N ARG A 72 14.56 -2.11 6.57
CA ARG A 72 14.65 -0.77 7.15
C ARG A 72 13.52 0.16 6.67
N PRO A 73 12.25 -0.17 6.99
CA PRO A 73 11.08 0.48 6.38
C PRO A 73 11.02 1.98 6.69
N SER A 74 11.53 2.41 7.84
CA SER A 74 11.63 3.81 8.23
C SER A 74 12.55 4.61 7.30
N TRP A 75 13.73 4.09 6.96
CA TRP A 75 14.68 4.73 6.04
C TRP A 75 14.26 4.68 4.58
N ALA A 76 13.51 3.65 4.20
CA ALA A 76 12.99 3.52 2.84
C ALA A 76 11.87 4.53 2.52
N THR A 77 11.17 5.04 3.55
CA THR A 77 9.92 5.80 3.34
C THR A 77 9.87 7.18 3.98
N LEU A 78 10.64 7.43 5.05
CA LEU A 78 10.56 8.66 5.83
C LEU A 78 11.87 9.47 5.80
N PRO A 79 11.80 10.80 5.99
CA PRO A 79 12.99 11.63 6.15
C PRO A 79 13.90 11.20 7.31
N PRO A 80 15.21 11.50 7.25
CA PRO A 80 16.19 11.06 8.24
C PRO A 80 15.84 11.37 9.71
N PRO A 81 15.28 12.55 10.07
CA PRO A 81 14.94 12.84 11.46
C PRO A 81 13.93 11.88 12.07
N TYR A 82 13.00 11.32 11.29
CA TYR A 82 12.04 10.33 11.78
C TYR A 82 12.61 8.92 11.69
N ALA A 83 13.28 8.61 10.58
CA ALA A 83 13.81 7.28 10.31
C ALA A 83 14.80 6.81 11.38
N TYR A 84 15.70 7.71 11.81
CA TYR A 84 16.70 7.45 12.83
C TYR A 84 16.07 7.02 14.17
N TRP A 85 15.05 7.74 14.65
CA TRP A 85 14.42 7.42 15.93
C TRP A 85 13.52 6.20 15.86
N LEU A 86 12.83 5.97 14.74
CA LEU A 86 11.97 4.79 14.58
C LEU A 86 12.77 3.47 14.49
N GLU A 87 14.00 3.51 13.98
CA GLU A 87 14.90 2.34 13.99
C GLU A 87 15.42 2.05 15.41
N ARG A 88 15.62 3.08 16.23
CA ARG A 88 16.26 2.96 17.55
C ARG A 88 15.25 2.78 18.70
N CYS A 89 14.04 3.29 18.55
CA CYS A 89 12.98 3.30 19.55
C CYS A 89 11.79 2.44 19.12
N GLN A 90 12.05 1.26 18.57
CA GLN A 90 10.96 0.32 18.32
C GLN A 90 10.36 -0.10 19.67
N PRO A 91 9.04 0.04 19.87
CA PRO A 91 8.41 -0.49 21.08
C PRO A 91 8.65 -2.00 21.14
N GLU A 92 8.86 -2.51 22.37
CA GLU A 92 8.99 -3.94 22.68
C GLU A 92 7.90 -4.71 21.89
N THR A 93 8.32 -5.69 21.09
CA THR A 93 7.48 -6.46 20.14
C THR A 93 6.10 -6.80 20.73
N GLY A 94 5.05 -6.09 20.29
CA GLY A 94 3.69 -6.31 20.78
C GLY A 94 2.70 -5.17 20.51
N VAL A 95 3.18 -3.95 20.25
CA VAL A 95 2.31 -2.82 19.87
C VAL A 95 2.32 -2.67 18.35
N ALA A 96 1.17 -2.92 17.71
CA ALA A 96 1.01 -2.65 16.29
C ALA A 96 1.31 -1.15 16.01
N PRO A 97 2.05 -0.81 14.94
CA PRO A 97 2.29 0.57 14.60
C PRO A 97 0.93 1.25 14.34
N VAL A 98 0.67 2.33 15.07
CA VAL A 98 -0.52 3.19 14.92
C VAL A 98 -0.55 3.93 13.59
#